data_AF-A0A1E5GCS0-F1
#
_entry.id   AF-A0A1E5GCS0-F1
#
_cell.length_a   1.000
_cell.length_b   1.000
_cell.length_c   1.000
_cell.angle_alpha   90.00
_cell.angle_beta   90.00
_cell.angle_gamma   90.00
#
_symmetry.space_group_name_H-M   'P 1'
#
loop_
_entity.id
_entity.type
_entity.pdbx_description
1 polymer ?
#
loop_
_entity_poly.entity_id
_entity_poly.type
_entity_poly.pdbx_seq_one_letter_code
_entity_poly.pdbx_strand_id
1 'polypeptide(L)'
;MTNFQIPLKQHVGAPCNPVIAIGDYVEKGQLIANPAGLGANIHASVSGEIIAITETAIEIQLAEVQPDTFVPIAEQTDHLAMIEEAGVVGAGGAGFPTYVKLSTKIIGGYLIANAAECEPLLAHNIKQIEENAEQLVRGLKYMIELTEAKKAYFAIKTKYRTAMFALGKAVKNEPLIEVKYLPDMYPAGDERVIIRELLGITLKPGQLPIEANAIVSNVETIKHVAEAIELRKPCIEKDVTVSGRVQQGSHVFENVPIGTPVKLLIDAAGGYVEPHGEIVIGGPFTGSSGEEATPVNKTTGGVLVSMPFPQENRKIGILICECGGGKARLEEIAHNMGAEVVSEQQCKRMVEVNGRYRCDLPGVCPGQAEKVMQMKKDGAEVVLTGTCQD
;
A
#
# COMPACT_ATOMS: atom_id res chain seq x y z
N MET A 1 0.85 9.34 27.75
CA MET A 1 1.61 9.75 26.56
C MET A 1 1.99 8.48 25.85
N THR A 2 1.42 8.24 24.68
CA THR A 2 1.79 7.08 23.86
C THR A 2 3.12 7.41 23.21
N ASN A 3 4.14 6.60 23.46
CA ASN A 3 5.46 6.80 22.87
C ASN A 3 5.36 6.68 21.34
N PHE A 4 6.18 7.44 20.61
CA PHE A 4 6.19 7.39 19.15
C PHE A 4 6.97 6.14 18.71
N GLN A 5 6.33 5.23 17.97
CA GLN A 5 6.91 3.92 17.66
C GLN A 5 7.21 3.78 16.18
N ILE A 6 8.48 3.57 15.81
CA ILE A 6 8.87 3.29 14.43
C ILE A 6 9.03 1.77 14.26
N PRO A 7 8.16 1.10 13.47
CA PRO A 7 8.27 -0.34 13.27
C PRO A 7 9.56 -0.73 12.55
N LEU A 8 10.19 -1.83 12.96
CA LEU A 8 11.38 -2.38 12.29
C LEU A 8 11.03 -3.23 11.05
N LYS A 9 9.76 -3.62 10.89
CA LYS A 9 9.25 -4.36 9.73
C LYS A 9 8.34 -3.46 8.89
N GLN A 10 8.90 -2.85 7.84
CA GLN A 10 8.18 -1.95 6.92
C GLN A 10 8.34 -2.35 5.44
N HIS A 11 8.78 -3.58 5.21
CA HIS A 11 9.05 -4.15 3.89
C HIS A 11 8.95 -5.67 3.90
N VAL A 12 9.03 -6.27 2.71
CA VAL A 12 8.89 -7.72 2.47
C VAL A 12 9.94 -8.57 3.20
N GLY A 13 11.22 -8.16 3.25
CA GLY A 13 12.27 -8.93 3.95
C GLY A 13 12.27 -8.76 5.47
N ALA A 14 13.17 -9.43 6.19
CA ALA A 14 13.18 -9.51 7.66
C ALA A 14 13.18 -8.12 8.36
N PRO A 15 12.77 -8.02 9.64
CA PRO A 15 12.89 -6.76 10.39
C PRO A 15 14.31 -6.17 10.31
N CYS A 16 14.42 -4.85 10.24
CA CYS A 16 15.69 -4.13 10.21
C CYS A 16 16.42 -4.23 11.55
N ASN A 17 17.75 -4.17 11.49
CA ASN A 17 18.63 -4.08 12.65
C ASN A 17 18.82 -2.61 13.03
N PRO A 18 18.46 -2.20 14.26
CA PRO A 18 18.76 -0.88 14.77
C PRO A 18 20.27 -0.56 14.71
N VAL A 19 20.61 0.68 14.38
CA VAL A 19 22.00 1.20 14.38
C VAL A 19 22.22 2.32 15.40
N ILE A 20 21.27 2.46 16.32
CA ILE A 20 21.28 3.41 17.44
C ILE A 20 21.10 2.64 18.77
N ALA A 21 21.35 3.32 19.89
CA ALA A 21 21.22 2.78 21.23
C ALA A 21 20.14 3.52 22.05
N ILE A 22 19.64 2.86 23.11
CA ILE A 22 18.77 3.52 24.10
C ILE A 22 19.56 4.66 24.77
N GLY A 23 18.94 5.83 24.89
CA GLY A 23 19.53 7.07 25.38
C GLY A 23 20.14 7.95 24.29
N ASP A 24 20.26 7.47 23.05
CA ASP A 24 20.69 8.31 21.94
C ASP A 24 19.61 9.36 21.61
N TYR A 25 20.06 10.57 21.26
CA TYR A 25 19.20 11.56 20.62
C TYR A 25 19.29 11.41 19.11
N VAL A 26 18.14 11.41 18.43
CA VAL A 26 18.04 11.33 16.98
C VAL A 26 17.32 12.54 16.41
N GLU A 27 17.78 13.00 15.25
CA GLU A 27 17.14 14.06 14.47
C GLU A 27 16.22 13.48 13.39
N LYS A 28 15.14 14.19 13.03
CA LYS A 28 14.28 13.84 11.89
C LYS A 28 15.15 13.63 10.65
N GLY A 29 14.99 12.50 9.97
CA GLY A 29 15.76 12.09 8.79
C GLY A 29 17.01 11.26 9.09
N GLN A 30 17.46 11.16 10.34
CA GLN A 30 18.63 10.36 10.70
C GLN A 30 18.38 8.86 10.50
N LEU A 31 19.35 8.15 9.94
CA LEU A 31 19.31 6.69 9.80
C LEU A 31 19.31 6.02 11.18
N ILE A 32 18.34 5.14 11.44
CA ILE A 32 18.18 4.45 12.73
C ILE A 32 18.12 2.93 12.64
N ALA A 33 17.86 2.36 11.46
CA ALA A 33 17.96 0.92 11.25
C ALA A 33 18.27 0.55 9.79
N ASN A 34 19.02 -0.54 9.61
CA ASN A 34 19.41 -1.08 8.31
C ASN A 34 18.80 -2.47 8.07
N PRO A 35 18.46 -2.83 6.82
CA PRO A 35 17.89 -4.13 6.53
C PRO A 35 18.90 -5.26 6.70
N ALA A 36 18.42 -6.42 7.17
CA ALA A 36 19.17 -7.67 7.15
C ALA A 36 18.91 -8.41 5.82
N GLY A 37 19.68 -8.09 4.78
CA GLY A 37 19.49 -8.63 3.43
C GLY A 37 18.47 -7.82 2.62
N LEU A 38 17.49 -8.49 2.01
CA LEU A 38 16.45 -7.80 1.22
C LEU A 38 15.63 -6.85 2.12
N GLY A 39 15.65 -5.55 1.85
CA GLY A 39 14.90 -4.59 2.65
C GLY A 39 15.23 -3.16 2.28
N ALA A 40 14.92 -2.22 3.16
CA ALA A 40 15.16 -0.80 2.95
C ALA A 40 15.46 -0.11 4.28
N ASN A 41 16.36 0.88 4.24
CA ASN A 41 16.75 1.68 5.40
C ASN A 41 15.54 2.32 6.12
N ILE A 42 15.64 2.47 7.43
CA ILE A 42 14.65 3.14 8.27
C ILE A 42 15.31 4.35 8.91
N HIS A 43 14.64 5.49 8.78
CA HIS A 43 15.09 6.77 9.33
C HIS A 43 14.08 7.25 10.37
N ALA A 44 14.55 8.08 11.31
CA ALA A 44 13.67 8.75 12.25
C ALA A 44 12.76 9.73 11.51
N SER A 45 11.46 9.66 11.73
CA SER A 45 10.48 10.60 11.15
C SER A 45 10.21 11.82 12.03
N VAL A 46 10.72 11.77 13.25
CA VAL A 46 10.60 12.76 14.32
C VAL A 46 11.94 12.86 15.06
N SER A 47 12.18 13.99 15.72
CA SER A 47 13.37 14.17 16.58
C SER A 47 13.05 13.82 18.02
N GLY A 48 14.01 13.25 18.75
CA GLY A 48 13.77 12.85 20.14
C GLY A 48 14.81 11.90 20.70
N GLU A 49 14.56 11.43 21.92
CA GLU A 49 15.42 10.47 22.61
C GLU A 49 14.90 9.04 22.41
N ILE A 50 15.80 8.10 22.13
CA ILE A 50 15.47 6.68 22.04
C ILE A 50 15.26 6.13 23.45
N ILE A 51 14.03 5.76 23.77
CA ILE A 51 13.68 5.27 25.12
C ILE A 51 13.58 3.75 25.21
N ALA A 52 13.32 3.08 24.07
CA ALA A 52 13.30 1.63 24.00
C ALA A 52 13.61 1.14 22.58
N ILE A 53 14.22 -0.04 22.51
CA ILE A 53 14.41 -0.80 21.28
C ILE A 53 13.88 -2.21 21.56
N THR A 54 12.81 -2.59 20.88
CA THR A 54 12.18 -3.90 20.98
C THR A 54 12.49 -4.74 19.75
N GLU A 55 12.07 -6.00 19.73
CA GLU A 55 12.19 -6.85 18.54
C GLU A 55 11.41 -6.32 17.33
N THR A 56 10.37 -5.50 17.56
CA THR A 56 9.42 -5.09 16.53
C THR A 56 9.47 -3.59 16.21
N ALA A 57 9.98 -2.75 17.11
CA ALA A 57 9.95 -1.30 16.96
C ALA A 57 11.04 -0.58 17.78
N ILE A 58 11.35 0.64 17.33
CA ILE A 58 12.12 1.66 18.08
C ILE A 58 11.13 2.66 18.67
N GLU A 59 11.22 2.93 19.97
CA GLU A 59 10.39 3.93 20.65
C GLU A 59 11.16 5.23 20.87
N ILE A 60 10.54 6.35 20.49
CA ILE A 60 11.11 7.69 20.58
C ILE A 60 10.25 8.54 21.51
N GLN A 61 10.88 9.11 22.54
CA GLN A 61 10.30 10.22 23.26
C GLN A 61 10.52 11.51 22.46
N LEU A 62 9.43 12.10 21.98
CA LEU A 62 9.47 13.30 21.15
C LEU A 62 10.18 14.45 21.88
N ALA A 63 11.09 15.11 21.16
CA ALA A 63 11.61 16.40 21.59
C ALA A 63 10.49 17.46 21.64
N GLU A 64 10.61 18.44 22.55
CA GLU A 64 9.63 19.54 22.69
C GLU A 64 9.45 20.34 21.39
N VAL A 65 10.51 20.44 20.61
CA VAL A 65 10.52 21.12 19.31
C VAL A 65 10.75 20.08 18.23
N GLN A 66 9.88 20.08 17.23
CA GLN A 66 10.03 19.29 16.00
C GLN A 66 10.30 20.25 14.84
N PRO A 67 11.57 20.45 14.44
CA PRO A 67 11.88 21.27 13.28
C PRO A 67 11.29 20.68 11.99
N ASP A 68 10.87 21.54 11.07
CA ASP A 68 10.39 21.12 9.75
C ASP A 68 11.51 20.60 8.84
N THR A 69 12.77 20.80 9.23
CA THR A 69 13.96 20.30 8.53
C THR A 69 14.22 18.82 8.83
N PHE A 70 14.96 18.17 7.93
CA PHE A 70 15.42 16.79 8.12
C PHE A 70 16.91 16.68 7.79
N VAL A 71 17.57 15.68 8.36
CA VAL A 71 18.92 15.25 7.97
C VAL A 71 18.82 14.64 6.57
N PRO A 72 19.44 15.26 5.55
CA PRO A 72 19.38 14.73 4.20
C PRO A 72 20.23 13.47 4.08
N ILE A 73 19.79 12.52 3.25
CA ILE A 73 20.59 11.33 2.92
C ILE A 73 21.95 11.72 2.35
N ALA A 74 22.93 10.82 2.43
CA ALA A 74 24.25 11.07 1.84
C ALA A 74 24.14 11.45 0.36
N GLU A 75 24.91 12.45 -0.06
CA GLU A 75 24.94 12.87 -1.46
C GLU A 75 25.61 11.78 -2.30
N GLN A 76 24.96 11.39 -3.39
CA GLN A 76 25.46 10.38 -4.31
C GLN A 76 25.25 10.83 -5.75
N THR A 77 26.14 10.41 -6.64
CA THR A 77 25.98 10.65 -8.09
C THR A 77 25.03 9.65 -8.75
N ASP A 78 24.86 8.47 -8.13
CA ASP A 78 23.98 7.42 -8.62
C ASP A 78 22.58 7.56 -8.01
N HIS A 79 21.60 7.88 -8.86
CA HIS A 79 20.19 7.99 -8.47
C HIS A 79 19.65 6.69 -7.86
N LEU A 80 20.12 5.51 -8.28
CA LEU A 80 19.66 4.25 -7.71
C LEU A 80 20.09 4.11 -6.25
N ALA A 81 21.32 4.50 -5.95
CA ALA A 81 21.87 4.46 -4.61
C ALA A 81 21.27 5.54 -3.69
N MET A 82 20.84 6.69 -4.24
CA MET A 82 20.01 7.65 -3.49
C MET A 82 18.65 7.06 -3.09
N ILE A 83 17.99 6.31 -3.99
CA ILE A 83 16.71 5.64 -3.70
C ILE A 83 16.89 4.54 -2.65
N GLU A 84 17.99 3.78 -2.73
CA GLU A 84 18.36 2.78 -1.72
C GLU A 84 18.61 3.43 -0.35
N GLU A 85 19.45 4.46 -0.31
CA GLU A 85 19.82 5.17 0.92
C GLU A 85 18.60 5.79 1.59
N ALA A 86 17.70 6.42 0.82
CA ALA A 86 16.44 6.97 1.33
C ALA A 86 15.48 5.90 1.89
N GLY A 87 15.73 4.62 1.61
CA GLY A 87 14.89 3.52 2.06
C GLY A 87 13.51 3.52 1.40
N VAL A 88 13.41 3.87 0.12
CA VAL A 88 12.12 3.89 -0.59
C VAL A 88 11.63 2.46 -0.84
N VAL A 89 10.34 2.22 -0.55
CA VAL A 89 9.67 0.94 -0.79
C VAL A 89 8.40 1.12 -1.61
N GLY A 90 7.87 0.01 -2.14
CA GLY A 90 6.56 -0.04 -2.79
C GLY A 90 5.43 0.27 -1.81
N ALA A 91 4.85 1.47 -1.89
CA ALA A 91 3.84 1.99 -0.97
C ALA A 91 2.47 1.29 -1.10
N GLY A 92 2.18 0.71 -2.27
CA GLY A 92 0.88 0.10 -2.58
C GLY A 92 0.75 -1.39 -2.25
N GLY A 93 1.67 -1.98 -1.49
CA GLY A 93 1.66 -3.42 -1.22
C GLY A 93 2.62 -3.82 -0.10
N ALA A 94 3.28 -4.97 -0.23
CA ALA A 94 4.14 -5.53 0.82
C ALA A 94 5.46 -4.77 1.07
N GLY A 95 5.64 -3.56 0.53
CA GLY A 95 6.86 -2.77 0.72
C GLY A 95 8.09 -3.39 0.04
N PHE A 96 8.00 -3.79 -1.24
CA PHE A 96 9.16 -4.25 -1.99
C PHE A 96 10.19 -3.11 -2.17
N PRO A 97 11.50 -3.31 -1.88
CA PRO A 97 12.49 -2.25 -2.02
C PRO A 97 12.55 -1.68 -3.44
N THR A 98 12.37 -0.37 -3.57
CA THR A 98 12.21 0.26 -4.88
C THR A 98 13.49 0.20 -5.70
N TYR A 99 14.66 0.37 -5.06
CA TYR A 99 15.95 0.27 -5.76
C TYR A 99 16.16 -1.12 -6.38
N VAL A 100 15.78 -2.21 -5.69
CA VAL A 100 15.84 -3.57 -6.25
C VAL A 100 14.93 -3.71 -7.46
N LYS A 101 13.74 -3.08 -7.42
CA LYS A 101 12.82 -3.09 -8.56
C LYS A 101 13.37 -2.32 -9.77
N LEU A 102 14.10 -1.24 -9.51
CA LEU A 102 14.65 -0.35 -10.54
C LEU A 102 16.07 -0.70 -11.00
N SER A 103 16.75 -1.64 -10.34
CA SER A 103 18.08 -2.12 -10.74
C SER A 103 18.05 -2.97 -12.01
N THR A 104 16.86 -3.38 -12.46
CA THR A 104 16.68 -4.21 -13.65
C THR A 104 16.34 -3.34 -14.85
N LYS A 105 17.15 -3.44 -15.91
CA LYS A 105 16.86 -2.77 -17.18
C LYS A 105 15.72 -3.46 -17.91
N ILE A 106 14.80 -2.67 -18.45
CA ILE A 106 13.68 -3.08 -19.30
C ILE A 106 13.78 -2.40 -20.66
N ILE A 107 14.89 -2.64 -21.36
CA ILE A 107 15.17 -2.05 -22.68
C ILE A 107 14.02 -2.39 -23.63
N GLY A 108 13.42 -1.36 -24.23
CA GLY A 108 12.25 -1.51 -25.11
C GLY A 108 10.92 -1.73 -24.37
N GLY A 109 10.94 -1.79 -23.04
CA GLY A 109 9.82 -2.10 -22.16
C GLY A 109 9.07 -0.88 -21.64
N TYR A 110 8.22 -1.10 -20.63
CA TYR A 110 7.28 -0.09 -20.13
C TYR A 110 7.34 0.10 -18.62
N LEU A 111 7.45 1.36 -18.18
CA LEU A 111 7.12 1.74 -16.82
C LEU A 111 5.63 2.05 -16.70
N ILE A 112 5.00 1.62 -15.62
CA ILE A 112 3.58 1.89 -15.40
C ILE A 112 3.37 2.43 -13.98
N ALA A 113 3.03 3.70 -13.89
CA ALA A 113 2.53 4.33 -12.68
C ALA A 113 1.09 3.86 -12.43
N ASN A 114 0.91 3.04 -11.39
CA ASN A 114 -0.38 2.56 -10.94
C ASN A 114 -1.12 3.70 -10.22
N ALA A 115 -1.97 4.39 -10.97
CA ALA A 115 -2.84 5.48 -10.53
C ALA A 115 -4.29 4.99 -10.34
N ALA A 116 -4.49 3.69 -10.11
CA ALA A 116 -5.81 3.09 -10.06
C ALA A 116 -6.54 3.36 -8.75
N GLU A 117 -5.86 3.48 -7.60
CA GLU A 117 -6.46 3.55 -6.25
C GLU A 117 -7.68 2.62 -6.12
N CYS A 118 -7.41 1.32 -6.02
CA CYS A 118 -8.46 0.29 -6.10
C CYS A 118 -9.13 -0.02 -4.77
N GLU A 119 -8.42 0.16 -3.65
CA GLU A 119 -9.04 -0.01 -2.33
C GLU A 119 -10.18 0.99 -2.16
N PRO A 120 -11.42 0.53 -1.90
CA PRO A 120 -12.54 1.42 -1.60
C PRO A 120 -12.22 2.35 -0.43
N LEU A 121 -12.81 3.54 -0.46
CA LEU A 121 -12.62 4.62 0.51
C LEU A 121 -11.22 5.29 0.51
N LEU A 122 -10.17 4.65 -0.03
CA LEU A 122 -8.87 5.29 -0.14
C LEU A 122 -8.86 6.33 -1.27
N ALA A 123 -8.21 7.47 -0.99
CA ALA A 123 -8.14 8.59 -1.93
C ALA A 123 -6.78 9.29 -1.94
N HIS A 124 -5.84 8.91 -1.08
CA HIS A 124 -4.54 9.56 -0.93
C HIS A 124 -3.74 9.61 -2.24
N ASN A 125 -3.72 8.52 -3.03
CA ASN A 125 -3.03 8.54 -4.33
C ASN A 125 -3.72 9.47 -5.33
N ILE A 126 -5.07 9.53 -5.29
CA ILE A 126 -5.83 10.41 -6.19
C ILE A 126 -5.59 11.87 -5.85
N LYS A 127 -5.58 12.24 -4.56
CA LYS A 127 -5.24 13.59 -4.11
C LYS A 127 -3.83 13.99 -4.54
N GLN A 128 -2.83 13.13 -4.33
CA GLN A 128 -1.46 13.37 -4.81
C GLN A 128 -1.40 13.61 -6.32
N ILE A 129 -2.19 12.89 -7.12
CA ILE A 129 -2.25 13.11 -8.56
C ILE A 129 -2.90 14.46 -8.89
N GLU A 130 -3.99 14.81 -8.22
CA GLU A 130 -4.74 16.05 -8.47
C GLU A 130 -3.92 17.29 -8.13
N GLU A 131 -3.16 17.24 -7.04
CA GLU A 131 -2.43 18.39 -6.51
C GLU A 131 -0.98 18.46 -7.02
N ASN A 132 -0.32 17.31 -7.21
CA ASN A 132 1.13 17.22 -7.42
C ASN A 132 1.54 16.33 -8.61
N ALA A 133 0.73 16.27 -9.68
CA ALA A 133 1.02 15.49 -10.91
C ALA A 133 2.43 15.73 -11.50
N GLU A 134 2.94 16.97 -11.45
CA GLU A 134 4.25 17.32 -12.00
C GLU A 134 5.40 16.62 -11.27
N GLN A 135 5.27 16.39 -9.96
CA GLN A 135 6.25 15.63 -9.18
C GLN A 135 6.31 14.17 -9.65
N LEU A 136 5.14 13.57 -9.95
CA LEU A 136 5.06 12.20 -10.44
C LEU A 136 5.71 12.05 -11.81
N VAL A 137 5.56 13.06 -12.68
CA VAL A 137 6.24 13.12 -13.97
C VAL A 137 7.76 13.14 -13.79
N ARG A 138 8.29 13.96 -12.88
CA ARG A 138 9.74 14.00 -12.60
C ARG A 138 10.24 12.66 -12.05
N GLY A 139 9.54 12.05 -11.11
CA GLY A 139 9.87 10.72 -10.60
C GLY A 139 9.91 9.65 -11.70
N LEU A 140 8.93 9.65 -12.62
CA LEU A 140 8.94 8.74 -13.76
C LEU A 140 10.13 8.96 -14.70
N LYS A 141 10.60 10.20 -14.89
CA LYS A 141 11.76 10.50 -15.74
C LYS A 141 13.04 9.87 -15.17
N TYR A 142 13.26 9.97 -13.87
CA TYR A 142 14.36 9.27 -13.20
C TYR A 142 14.24 7.75 -13.35
N MET A 143 13.03 7.20 -13.19
CA MET A 143 12.81 5.77 -13.38
C MET A 143 13.07 5.33 -14.83
N ILE A 144 12.70 6.13 -15.83
CA ILE A 144 12.98 5.85 -17.25
C ILE A 144 14.49 5.79 -17.47
N GLU A 145 15.24 6.76 -16.93
CA GLU A 145 16.71 6.79 -17.03
C GLU A 145 17.34 5.53 -16.41
N LEU A 146 16.96 5.19 -15.18
CA LEU A 146 17.50 4.03 -14.44
C LEU A 146 17.23 2.69 -15.15
N THR A 147 16.07 2.56 -15.78
CA THR A 147 15.60 1.28 -16.33
C THR A 147 15.74 1.15 -17.84
N GLU A 148 16.12 2.23 -18.54
CA GLU A 148 16.15 2.31 -20.01
C GLU A 148 14.80 1.93 -20.67
N ALA A 149 13.71 2.20 -19.96
CA ALA A 149 12.36 1.94 -20.45
C ALA A 149 12.06 2.79 -21.69
N LYS A 150 11.34 2.20 -22.65
CA LYS A 150 10.98 2.90 -23.90
C LYS A 150 9.91 3.96 -23.68
N LYS A 151 8.95 3.68 -22.80
CA LYS A 151 7.83 4.56 -22.45
C LYS A 151 7.41 4.35 -21.00
N ALA A 152 6.73 5.35 -20.43
CA ALA A 152 6.02 5.24 -19.18
C ALA A 152 4.53 5.57 -19.35
N TYR A 153 3.68 4.90 -18.57
CA TYR A 153 2.23 5.13 -18.56
C TYR A 153 1.72 5.44 -17.16
N PHE A 154 0.85 6.44 -17.04
CA PHE A 154 -0.08 6.52 -15.91
C PHE A 154 -1.31 5.68 -16.20
N ALA A 155 -1.56 4.63 -15.42
CA ALA A 155 -2.74 3.78 -15.54
C ALA A 155 -3.82 4.23 -14.56
N ILE A 156 -4.85 4.92 -15.04
CA ILE A 156 -5.87 5.58 -14.22
C ILE A 156 -7.30 5.19 -14.61
N LYS A 157 -8.21 5.08 -13.63
CA LYS A 157 -9.64 4.83 -13.89
C LYS A 157 -10.35 6.09 -14.38
N THR A 158 -11.25 5.93 -15.34
CA THR A 158 -11.96 7.04 -16.01
C THR A 158 -12.89 7.85 -15.10
N LYS A 159 -13.24 7.34 -13.92
CA LYS A 159 -14.03 8.09 -12.93
C LYS A 159 -13.28 9.27 -12.31
N TYR A 160 -11.95 9.22 -12.26
CA TYR A 160 -11.12 10.28 -11.64
C TYR A 160 -10.81 11.40 -12.63
N ARG A 161 -11.85 12.14 -13.04
CA ARG A 161 -11.74 13.16 -14.09
C ARG A 161 -10.74 14.27 -13.75
N THR A 162 -10.75 14.77 -12.52
CA THR A 162 -9.84 15.84 -12.07
C THR A 162 -8.39 15.38 -12.13
N ALA A 163 -8.08 14.20 -11.58
CA ALA A 163 -6.77 13.57 -11.69
C ALA A 163 -6.32 13.34 -13.14
N MET A 164 -7.23 12.91 -14.03
CA MET A 164 -6.92 12.77 -15.46
C MET A 164 -6.54 14.12 -16.11
N PHE A 165 -7.24 15.21 -15.77
CA PHE A 165 -6.89 16.53 -16.27
C PHE A 165 -5.53 17.01 -15.75
N ALA A 166 -5.24 16.79 -14.46
CA ALA A 166 -3.95 17.14 -13.86
C ALA A 166 -2.80 16.38 -14.55
N LEU A 167 -2.93 15.07 -14.71
CA LEU A 167 -1.95 14.25 -15.45
C LEU A 167 -1.83 14.69 -16.91
N GLY A 168 -2.95 14.89 -17.60
CA GLY A 168 -2.94 15.32 -19.00
C GLY A 168 -2.21 16.65 -19.22
N LYS A 169 -2.32 17.58 -18.27
CA LYS A 169 -1.55 18.84 -18.27
C LYS A 169 -0.06 18.57 -18.02
N ALA A 170 0.26 17.76 -17.00
CA ALA A 170 1.64 17.48 -16.60
C ALA A 170 2.45 16.73 -17.68
N VAL A 171 1.82 15.82 -18.44
CA VAL A 171 2.50 15.03 -19.47
C VAL A 171 2.54 15.70 -20.84
N LYS A 172 1.95 16.88 -21.01
CA LYS A 172 1.74 17.53 -22.33
C LYS A 172 3.02 17.64 -23.18
N ASN A 173 4.15 17.87 -22.54
CA ASN A 173 5.45 18.06 -23.20
C ASN A 173 6.42 16.89 -22.96
N GLU A 174 5.92 15.74 -22.49
CA GLU A 174 6.75 14.59 -22.13
C GLU A 174 6.57 13.48 -23.18
N PRO A 175 7.46 13.36 -24.18
CA PRO A 175 7.25 12.46 -25.32
C PRO A 175 7.28 10.96 -24.96
N LEU A 176 7.81 10.63 -23.78
CA LEU A 176 7.93 9.26 -23.30
C LEU A 176 6.84 8.87 -22.30
N ILE A 177 6.00 9.82 -21.85
CA ILE A 177 5.03 9.60 -20.76
C ILE A 177 3.62 9.84 -21.27
N GLU A 178 2.72 8.86 -21.12
CA GLU A 178 1.33 8.96 -21.56
C GLU A 178 0.34 8.59 -20.44
N VAL A 179 -0.90 9.08 -20.54
CA VAL A 179 -2.01 8.62 -19.69
C VAL A 179 -2.76 7.51 -20.41
N LYS A 180 -2.99 6.38 -19.73
CA LYS A 180 -3.75 5.22 -20.19
C LYS A 180 -4.90 4.94 -19.23
N TYR A 181 -5.98 4.38 -19.76
CA TYR A 181 -7.22 4.21 -19.03
C TYR A 181 -7.45 2.77 -18.60
N LEU A 182 -7.95 2.62 -17.38
CA LEU A 182 -8.37 1.36 -16.80
C LEU A 182 -9.91 1.33 -16.65
N PRO A 183 -10.53 0.13 -16.70
CA PRO A 183 -11.94 -0.03 -16.40
C PRO A 183 -12.25 0.35 -14.93
N ASP A 184 -13.44 0.89 -14.68
CA ASP A 184 -13.87 1.22 -13.31
C ASP A 184 -14.38 -0.03 -12.57
N MET A 185 -13.44 -0.87 -12.17
CA MET A 185 -13.70 -2.11 -11.45
C MET A 185 -12.57 -2.44 -10.49
N TYR A 186 -12.86 -3.24 -9.47
CA TYR A 186 -11.83 -3.91 -8.68
C TYR A 186 -11.57 -5.31 -9.28
N PRO A 187 -10.32 -5.80 -9.35
CA PRO A 187 -9.06 -5.17 -8.95
C PRO A 187 -8.32 -4.58 -10.17
N ALA A 188 -8.83 -3.53 -10.82
CA ALA A 188 -8.14 -2.93 -11.98
C ALA A 188 -6.72 -2.43 -11.69
N GLY A 189 -6.39 -2.20 -10.41
CA GLY A 189 -5.08 -1.80 -9.91
C GLY A 189 -4.13 -2.97 -9.62
N ASP A 190 -4.56 -4.22 -9.77
CA ASP A 190 -3.66 -5.38 -9.72
C ASP A 190 -2.66 -5.31 -10.88
N GLU A 191 -1.39 -5.55 -10.59
CA GLU A 191 -0.32 -5.38 -11.59
C GLU A 191 -0.50 -6.28 -12.82
N ARG A 192 -1.07 -7.49 -12.66
CA ARG A 192 -1.34 -8.40 -13.79
C ARG A 192 -2.54 -7.93 -14.60
N VAL A 193 -3.53 -7.31 -13.95
CA VAL A 193 -4.66 -6.67 -14.65
C VAL A 193 -4.17 -5.47 -15.46
N ILE A 194 -3.39 -4.57 -14.85
CA ILE A 194 -2.82 -3.40 -15.55
C ILE A 194 -2.03 -3.83 -16.79
N ILE A 195 -1.15 -4.83 -16.66
CA ILE A 195 -0.35 -5.34 -17.77
C ILE A 195 -1.24 -5.93 -18.88
N ARG A 196 -2.29 -6.67 -18.52
CA ARG A 196 -3.26 -7.20 -19.48
C ARG A 196 -3.97 -6.08 -20.23
N GLU A 197 -4.51 -5.09 -19.53
CA GLU A 197 -5.31 -4.02 -20.13
C GLU A 197 -4.47 -3.06 -20.99
N LEU A 198 -3.23 -2.76 -20.58
CA LEU A 198 -2.40 -1.77 -21.28
C LEU A 198 -1.51 -2.40 -22.35
N LEU A 199 -0.97 -3.59 -22.11
CA LEU A 199 0.01 -4.23 -23.00
C LEU A 199 -0.56 -5.42 -23.77
N GLY A 200 -1.77 -5.89 -23.45
CA GLY A 200 -2.37 -7.08 -24.06
C GLY A 200 -1.68 -8.39 -23.66
N ILE A 201 -0.83 -8.38 -22.62
CA ILE A 201 -0.07 -9.54 -22.16
C ILE A 201 -0.75 -10.12 -20.92
N THR A 202 -1.13 -11.39 -20.98
CA THR A 202 -1.69 -12.09 -19.81
C THR A 202 -0.59 -12.87 -19.08
N LEU A 203 -0.21 -12.40 -17.90
CA LEU A 203 0.77 -13.07 -17.04
C LEU A 203 0.14 -14.29 -16.37
N LYS A 204 0.85 -15.42 -16.41
CA LYS A 204 0.47 -16.64 -15.68
C LYS A 204 0.59 -16.42 -14.17
N PRO A 205 -0.16 -17.19 -13.35
CA PRO A 205 0.01 -17.20 -11.90
C PRO A 205 1.46 -17.33 -11.46
N GLY A 206 1.90 -16.42 -10.58
CA GLY A 206 3.27 -16.35 -10.09
C GLY A 206 4.26 -15.60 -10.97
N GLN A 207 3.91 -15.27 -12.23
CA GLN A 207 4.75 -14.40 -13.05
C GLN A 207 4.65 -12.95 -12.58
N LEU A 208 5.79 -12.26 -12.65
CA LEU A 208 5.94 -10.86 -12.27
C LEU A 208 5.88 -9.96 -13.52
N PRO A 209 5.59 -8.64 -13.37
CA PRO A 209 5.57 -7.70 -14.49
C PRO A 209 6.81 -7.70 -15.38
N ILE A 210 7.98 -8.07 -14.84
CA ILE A 210 9.23 -8.14 -15.59
C ILE A 210 9.17 -9.14 -16.76
N GLU A 211 8.35 -10.19 -16.66
CA GLU A 211 8.11 -11.17 -17.74
C GLU A 211 7.38 -10.55 -18.94
N ALA A 212 6.67 -9.44 -18.73
CA ALA A 212 6.06 -8.61 -19.77
C ALA A 212 6.98 -7.43 -20.18
N ASN A 213 8.25 -7.45 -19.78
CA ASN A 213 9.20 -6.35 -19.93
C ASN A 213 8.65 -5.03 -19.35
N ALA A 214 8.07 -5.11 -18.15
CA ALA A 214 7.42 -3.97 -17.52
C ALA A 214 7.68 -3.87 -16.02
N ILE A 215 7.61 -2.65 -15.50
CA ILE A 215 7.71 -2.34 -14.07
C ILE A 215 6.46 -1.52 -13.69
N VAL A 216 5.67 -2.03 -12.75
CA VAL A 216 4.47 -1.35 -12.23
C VAL A 216 4.75 -0.77 -10.85
N SER A 217 4.60 0.54 -10.64
CA SER A 217 4.87 1.19 -9.35
C SER A 217 3.70 2.08 -8.92
N ASN A 218 3.33 2.02 -7.64
CA ASN A 218 2.33 2.93 -7.08
C ASN A 218 2.82 4.39 -7.18
N VAL A 219 1.89 5.34 -7.38
CA VAL A 219 2.25 6.76 -7.57
C VAL A 219 2.97 7.38 -6.38
N GLU A 220 2.67 6.97 -5.15
CA GLU A 220 3.39 7.46 -3.97
C GLU A 220 4.83 6.93 -3.89
N THR A 221 5.09 5.72 -4.39
CA THR A 221 6.48 5.26 -4.58
C THR A 221 7.22 6.19 -5.54
N ILE A 222 6.56 6.66 -6.61
CA ILE A 222 7.16 7.55 -7.60
C ILE A 222 7.41 8.94 -7.01
N LYS A 223 6.49 9.46 -6.18
CA LYS A 223 6.69 10.66 -5.35
C LYS A 223 7.98 10.53 -4.54
N HIS A 224 8.14 9.45 -3.77
CA HIS A 224 9.30 9.25 -2.92
C HIS A 224 10.61 9.05 -3.71
N VAL A 225 10.57 8.52 -4.93
CA VAL A 225 11.74 8.50 -5.82
C VAL A 225 12.19 9.92 -6.19
N ALA A 226 11.26 10.79 -6.56
CA ALA A 226 11.58 12.19 -6.87
C ALA A 226 12.15 12.92 -5.63
N GLU A 227 11.55 12.73 -4.46
CA GLU A 227 12.01 13.35 -3.22
C GLU A 227 13.40 12.87 -2.78
N ALA A 228 13.69 11.57 -2.94
CA ALA A 228 15.01 11.02 -2.63
C ALA A 228 16.11 11.65 -3.49
N ILE A 229 15.84 11.87 -4.79
CA ILE A 229 16.83 12.40 -5.74
C ILE A 229 16.93 13.93 -5.65
N GLU A 230 15.80 14.64 -5.69
CA GLU A 230 15.77 16.11 -5.77
C GLU A 230 16.05 16.78 -4.43
N LEU A 231 15.54 16.20 -3.33
CA LEU A 231 15.56 16.81 -2.01
C LEU A 231 16.48 16.08 -1.03
N ARG A 232 17.07 14.95 -1.45
CA ARG A 232 17.81 14.05 -0.54
C ARG A 232 16.97 13.64 0.67
N LYS A 233 15.65 13.54 0.49
CA LYS A 233 14.72 13.27 1.58
C LYS A 233 14.61 11.76 1.82
N PRO A 234 14.88 11.27 3.03
CA PRO A 234 14.60 9.87 3.37
C PRO A 234 13.09 9.61 3.38
N CYS A 235 12.68 8.35 3.16
CA CYS A 235 11.27 7.95 3.21
C CYS A 235 10.80 7.85 4.67
N ILE A 236 10.37 9.00 5.21
CA ILE A 236 10.00 9.20 6.62
C ILE A 236 8.52 9.57 6.84
N GLU A 237 7.77 9.74 5.75
CA GLU A 237 6.39 10.22 5.76
C GLU A 237 5.51 9.32 4.87
N LYS A 238 4.21 9.35 5.11
CA LYS A 238 3.20 8.56 4.39
C LYS A 238 1.94 9.39 4.18
N ASP A 239 1.35 9.32 3.00
CA ASP A 239 0.01 9.86 2.77
C ASP A 239 -1.04 8.82 3.17
N VAL A 240 -2.00 9.20 4.01
CA VAL A 240 -2.95 8.26 4.64
C VAL A 240 -4.38 8.76 4.47
N THR A 241 -5.28 7.88 4.01
CA THR A 241 -6.72 8.18 4.02
C THR A 241 -7.36 7.68 5.31
N VAL A 242 -8.01 8.56 6.07
CA VAL A 242 -8.87 8.20 7.20
C VAL A 242 -10.32 8.23 6.74
N SER A 243 -11.08 7.16 6.98
CA SER A 243 -12.48 7.09 6.52
C SER A 243 -13.35 6.16 7.36
N GLY A 244 -14.62 6.03 6.98
CA GLY A 244 -15.62 5.23 7.70
C GLY A 244 -16.30 6.02 8.83
N ARG A 245 -16.35 5.45 10.03
CA ARG A 245 -17.07 6.00 11.19
C ARG A 245 -16.26 7.04 11.97
N VAL A 246 -15.87 8.11 11.28
CA VAL A 246 -15.21 9.29 11.84
C VAL A 246 -16.05 10.55 11.63
N GLN A 247 -16.03 11.50 12.58
CA GLN A 247 -17.01 12.60 12.61
C GLN A 247 -16.91 13.56 11.42
N GLN A 248 -15.71 13.84 10.92
CA GLN A 248 -15.51 14.73 9.77
C GLN A 248 -15.62 14.02 8.41
N GLY A 249 -15.99 12.74 8.40
CA GLY A 249 -16.02 11.94 7.18
C GLY A 249 -14.62 11.63 6.62
N SER A 250 -14.57 11.26 5.35
CA SER A 250 -13.32 10.83 4.72
C SER A 250 -12.34 11.99 4.59
N HIS A 251 -11.11 11.81 5.06
CA HIS A 251 -10.05 12.82 5.01
C HIS A 251 -8.72 12.21 4.54
N VAL A 252 -7.93 12.96 3.80
CA VAL A 252 -6.57 12.56 3.40
C VAL A 252 -5.57 13.42 4.16
N PHE A 253 -4.77 12.79 5.00
CA PHE A 253 -3.64 13.40 5.67
C PHE A 253 -2.38 13.14 4.84
N GLU A 254 -1.71 14.21 4.44
CA GLU A 254 -0.48 14.14 3.67
C GLU A 254 0.74 14.26 4.57
N ASN A 255 1.83 13.62 4.16
CA ASN A 255 3.13 13.69 4.83
C ASN A 255 3.07 13.32 6.32
N VAL A 256 2.26 12.31 6.68
CA VAL A 256 2.15 11.82 8.06
C VAL A 256 3.47 11.15 8.46
N PRO A 257 4.11 11.56 9.57
CA PRO A 257 5.34 10.92 10.03
C PRO A 257 5.13 9.42 10.29
N ILE A 258 6.01 8.59 9.74
CA ILE A 258 6.01 7.15 9.99
C ILE A 258 6.21 6.90 11.49
N GLY A 259 5.32 6.13 12.11
CA GLY A 259 5.28 5.89 13.55
C GLY A 259 4.20 6.66 14.28
N THR A 260 3.48 7.53 13.58
CA THR A 260 2.28 8.19 14.11
C THR A 260 1.24 7.14 14.52
N PRO A 261 0.78 7.10 15.78
CA PRO A 261 -0.30 6.19 16.17
C PRO A 261 -1.61 6.60 15.48
N VAL A 262 -2.33 5.63 14.93
CA VAL A 262 -3.55 5.88 14.15
C VAL A 262 -4.63 6.65 14.91
N LYS A 263 -4.65 6.56 16.26
CA LYS A 263 -5.54 7.36 17.10
C LYS A 263 -5.43 8.86 16.86
N LEU A 264 -4.22 9.38 16.63
CA LEU A 264 -4.03 10.80 16.36
C LEU A 264 -4.68 11.22 15.04
N LEU A 265 -4.66 10.35 14.03
CA LEU A 265 -5.32 10.59 12.75
C LEU A 265 -6.84 10.53 12.86
N ILE A 266 -7.34 9.58 13.67
CA ILE A 266 -8.77 9.47 13.97
C ILE A 266 -9.26 10.71 14.72
N ASP A 267 -8.52 11.16 15.73
CA ASP A 267 -8.85 12.37 16.49
C ASP A 267 -8.79 13.63 15.62
N ALA A 268 -7.80 13.73 14.74
CA ALA A 268 -7.71 14.80 13.75
C ALA A 268 -8.89 14.78 12.76
N ALA A 269 -9.46 13.62 12.47
CA ALA A 269 -10.70 13.45 11.70
C ALA A 269 -11.98 13.66 12.54
N GLY A 270 -11.86 14.23 13.74
CA GLY A 270 -12.97 14.56 14.64
C GLY A 270 -13.38 13.44 15.60
N GLY A 271 -12.61 12.35 15.69
CA GLY A 271 -12.89 11.22 16.56
C GLY A 271 -13.95 10.27 16.00
N TYR A 272 -14.32 9.26 16.81
CA TYR A 272 -15.25 8.21 16.41
C TYR A 272 -16.71 8.69 16.28
N VAL A 273 -17.46 8.01 15.41
CA VAL A 273 -18.92 8.02 15.39
C VAL A 273 -19.44 6.73 16.03
N GLU A 274 -20.01 6.83 17.23
CA GLU A 274 -20.51 5.66 17.97
C GLU A 274 -21.89 5.16 17.47
N PRO A 275 -22.19 3.84 17.60
CA PRO A 275 -21.23 2.77 17.91
C PRO A 275 -20.29 2.52 16.72
N HIS A 276 -19.01 2.28 16.94
CA HIS A 276 -18.07 1.89 15.89
C HIS A 276 -17.67 0.41 15.95
N GLY A 277 -17.15 -0.12 14.83
CA GLY A 277 -16.58 -1.45 14.72
C GLY A 277 -15.06 -1.44 14.93
N GLU A 278 -14.36 -2.32 14.25
CA GLU A 278 -12.89 -2.36 14.29
C GLU A 278 -12.22 -1.16 13.59
N ILE A 279 -10.93 -0.98 13.89
CA ILE A 279 -10.03 -0.15 13.10
C ILE A 279 -9.34 -1.05 12.07
N VAL A 280 -9.43 -0.71 10.79
CA VAL A 280 -8.75 -1.41 9.69
C VAL A 280 -7.57 -0.56 9.22
N ILE A 281 -6.39 -1.15 9.21
CA ILE A 281 -5.15 -0.56 8.69
C ILE A 281 -4.97 -1.00 7.24
N GLY A 282 -4.94 -0.04 6.33
CA GLY A 282 -4.98 -0.26 4.88
C GLY A 282 -6.36 -0.02 4.28
N GLY A 283 -6.68 -0.74 3.21
CA GLY A 283 -7.99 -0.70 2.57
C GLY A 283 -8.92 -1.84 3.03
N PRO A 284 -10.21 -1.81 2.69
CA PRO A 284 -11.16 -2.80 3.18
C PRO A 284 -10.96 -4.21 2.59
N PHE A 285 -10.28 -4.36 1.44
CA PHE A 285 -10.04 -5.68 0.85
C PHE A 285 -8.73 -6.32 1.30
N THR A 286 -7.67 -5.52 1.43
CA THR A 286 -6.30 -6.01 1.70
C THR A 286 -5.76 -5.61 3.07
N GLY A 287 -6.48 -4.78 3.83
CA GLY A 287 -6.09 -4.33 5.15
C GLY A 287 -6.27 -5.39 6.24
N SER A 288 -5.76 -5.06 7.42
CA SER A 288 -5.84 -5.90 8.63
C SER A 288 -6.41 -5.10 9.80
N SER A 289 -6.94 -5.80 10.80
CA SER A 289 -7.34 -5.14 12.04
C SER A 289 -6.14 -4.48 12.72
N GLY A 290 -6.40 -3.36 13.37
CA GLY A 290 -5.45 -2.61 14.16
C GLY A 290 -6.07 -2.05 15.42
N GLU A 291 -5.23 -1.40 16.21
CA GLU A 291 -5.57 -0.77 17.48
C GLU A 291 -5.24 0.72 17.42
N GLU A 292 -5.74 1.49 18.38
CA GLU A 292 -5.46 2.92 18.49
C GLU A 292 -3.95 3.26 18.49
N ALA A 293 -3.14 2.40 19.11
CA ALA A 293 -1.69 2.55 19.20
C ALA A 293 -0.95 2.04 17.96
N THR A 294 -1.61 1.40 17.01
CA THR A 294 -0.95 0.87 15.80
C THR A 294 -0.25 2.02 15.06
N PRO A 295 1.06 1.92 14.77
CA PRO A 295 1.80 2.97 14.10
C PRO A 295 1.60 2.94 12.58
N VAL A 296 1.51 4.12 11.98
CA VAL A 296 1.63 4.32 10.52
C VAL A 296 3.01 3.85 10.06
N ASN A 297 3.08 3.09 8.97
CA ASN A 297 4.33 2.67 8.34
C ASN A 297 4.35 3.00 6.83
N LYS A 298 5.46 2.69 6.15
CA LYS A 298 5.65 2.94 4.70
C LYS A 298 4.57 2.35 3.78
N THR A 299 3.78 1.39 4.25
CA THR A 299 2.73 0.70 3.47
C THR A 299 1.32 1.01 3.96
N THR A 300 1.16 1.91 4.94
CA THR A 300 -0.15 2.26 5.50
C THR A 300 -0.88 3.24 4.60
N GLY A 301 -1.68 2.74 3.66
CA GLY A 301 -2.47 3.59 2.76
C GLY A 301 -3.75 4.17 3.39
N GLY A 302 -4.25 3.57 4.48
CA GLY A 302 -5.49 4.00 5.10
C GLY A 302 -5.67 3.57 6.55
N VAL A 303 -6.58 4.26 7.23
CA VAL A 303 -7.10 3.96 8.56
C VAL A 303 -8.61 4.08 8.49
N LEU A 304 -9.30 2.94 8.48
CA LEU A 304 -10.75 2.90 8.30
C LEU A 304 -11.41 2.47 9.61
N VAL A 305 -12.37 3.26 10.08
CA VAL A 305 -13.19 2.87 11.22
C VAL A 305 -14.46 2.21 10.68
N SER A 306 -14.62 0.91 10.90
CA SER A 306 -15.75 0.18 10.35
C SER A 306 -17.03 0.40 11.15
N MET A 307 -18.15 -0.07 10.61
CA MET A 307 -19.39 -0.22 11.37
C MET A 307 -19.28 -1.44 12.30
N PRO A 308 -20.02 -1.47 13.43
CA PRO A 308 -20.13 -2.71 14.20
C PRO A 308 -20.53 -3.85 13.28
N PHE A 309 -19.87 -4.99 13.44
CA PHE A 309 -20.20 -6.17 12.65
C PHE A 309 -21.65 -6.59 12.90
N PRO A 310 -22.40 -6.94 11.84
CA PRO A 310 -23.72 -7.52 12.01
C PRO A 310 -23.59 -8.83 12.79
N GLN A 311 -24.51 -9.08 13.72
CA GLN A 311 -24.56 -10.37 14.41
C GLN A 311 -25.20 -11.41 13.49
N GLU A 312 -24.54 -12.54 13.31
CA GLU A 312 -24.98 -13.61 12.42
C GLU A 312 -25.02 -14.94 13.18
N ASN A 313 -26.24 -15.46 13.37
CA ASN A 313 -26.48 -16.70 14.10
C ASN A 313 -26.61 -17.92 13.17
N ARG A 314 -26.69 -17.69 11.85
CA ARG A 314 -26.76 -18.76 10.85
C ARG A 314 -25.37 -19.33 10.58
N LYS A 315 -25.34 -20.56 10.08
CA LYS A 315 -24.10 -21.23 9.69
C LYS A 315 -23.52 -20.62 8.41
N ILE A 316 -22.29 -20.14 8.46
CA ILE A 316 -21.60 -19.48 7.35
C ILE A 316 -20.76 -20.48 6.55
N GLY A 317 -20.87 -20.40 5.22
CA GLY A 317 -19.86 -20.89 4.29
C GLY A 317 -18.95 -19.75 3.84
N ILE A 318 -17.63 -19.92 3.90
CA ILE A 318 -16.66 -18.92 3.44
C ILE A 318 -16.24 -19.23 2.00
N LEU A 319 -16.42 -18.26 1.09
CA LEU A 319 -15.84 -18.29 -0.24
C LEU A 319 -14.55 -17.46 -0.27
N ILE A 320 -13.41 -18.14 -0.30
CA ILE A 320 -12.10 -17.52 -0.35
C ILE A 320 -11.83 -17.02 -1.77
N CYS A 321 -11.38 -15.78 -1.89
CA CYS A 321 -10.96 -15.16 -3.14
C CYS A 321 -9.54 -14.62 -2.99
N GLU A 322 -8.66 -14.91 -3.94
CA GLU A 322 -7.28 -14.40 -3.86
C GLU A 322 -7.19 -12.90 -4.16
N CYS A 323 -8.09 -12.36 -4.98
CA CYS A 323 -8.10 -10.93 -5.27
C CYS A 323 -8.69 -10.08 -4.13
N GLY A 324 -9.36 -10.68 -3.15
CA GLY A 324 -10.08 -9.97 -2.08
C GLY A 324 -9.67 -10.47 -0.69
N GLY A 325 -10.64 -10.51 0.22
CA GLY A 325 -10.42 -11.00 1.58
C GLY A 325 -9.89 -12.45 1.57
N GLY A 326 -8.67 -12.62 2.09
CA GLY A 326 -8.07 -13.94 2.28
C GLY A 326 -8.78 -14.74 3.39
N LYS A 327 -8.46 -16.04 3.47
CA LYS A 327 -9.07 -16.96 4.44
C LYS A 327 -9.05 -16.40 5.88
N ALA A 328 -7.87 -16.05 6.39
CA ALA A 328 -7.71 -15.57 7.76
C ALA A 328 -8.58 -14.35 8.06
N ARG A 329 -8.70 -13.43 7.09
CA ARG A 329 -9.52 -12.24 7.24
C ARG A 329 -11.02 -12.54 7.25
N LEU A 330 -11.47 -13.45 6.39
CA LEU A 330 -12.89 -13.86 6.37
C LEU A 330 -13.27 -14.65 7.62
N GLU A 331 -12.36 -15.48 8.15
CA GLU A 331 -12.56 -16.19 9.42
C GLU A 331 -12.65 -15.21 10.60
N GLU A 332 -11.77 -14.22 10.65
CA GLU A 332 -11.81 -13.15 11.66
C GLU A 332 -13.13 -12.38 11.60
N ILE A 333 -13.58 -11.99 10.40
CA ILE A 333 -14.87 -11.32 10.22
C ILE A 333 -16.03 -12.22 10.69
N ALA A 334 -16.05 -13.49 10.30
CA ALA A 334 -17.08 -14.43 10.73
C ALA A 334 -17.11 -14.59 12.26
N HIS A 335 -15.92 -14.67 12.88
CA HIS A 335 -15.78 -14.73 14.33
C HIS A 335 -16.35 -13.47 15.01
N ASN A 336 -16.01 -12.28 14.51
CA ASN A 336 -16.49 -11.01 15.04
C ASN A 336 -18.00 -10.80 14.83
N MET A 337 -18.58 -11.44 13.81
CA MET A 337 -20.03 -11.52 13.60
C MET A 337 -20.73 -12.51 14.54
N GLY A 338 -19.98 -13.32 15.31
CA GLY A 338 -20.53 -14.35 16.20
C GLY A 338 -20.99 -15.62 15.48
N ALA A 339 -20.54 -15.83 14.24
CA ALA A 339 -21.06 -16.88 13.38
C ALA A 339 -20.25 -18.19 13.45
N GLU A 340 -20.94 -19.32 13.25
CA GLU A 340 -20.32 -20.64 13.09
C GLU A 340 -19.92 -20.85 11.62
N VAL A 341 -18.62 -21.01 11.36
CA VAL A 341 -18.12 -21.38 10.03
C VAL A 341 -18.22 -22.89 9.87
N VAL A 342 -18.97 -23.35 8.86
CA VAL A 342 -19.23 -24.79 8.62
C VAL A 342 -18.69 -25.31 7.29
N SER A 343 -18.32 -24.41 6.38
CA SER A 343 -17.72 -24.78 5.09
C SER A 343 -16.77 -23.70 4.62
N GLU A 344 -15.72 -24.12 3.94
CA GLU A 344 -14.78 -23.23 3.28
C GLU A 344 -14.56 -23.74 1.86
N GLN A 345 -14.70 -22.86 0.89
CA GLN A 345 -14.40 -23.16 -0.51
C GLN A 345 -13.50 -22.10 -1.09
N GLN A 346 -12.64 -22.51 -2.00
CA GLN A 346 -11.82 -21.61 -2.80
C GLN A 346 -12.54 -21.27 -4.11
N CYS A 347 -12.41 -20.02 -4.55
CA CYS A 347 -12.82 -19.59 -5.87
C CYS A 347 -12.23 -20.52 -6.94
N LYS A 348 -13.02 -20.88 -7.97
CA LYS A 348 -12.59 -21.77 -9.07
C LYS A 348 -11.32 -21.33 -9.82
N ARG A 349 -10.96 -20.04 -9.73
CA ARG A 349 -9.78 -19.45 -10.35
C ARG A 349 -8.54 -19.46 -9.46
N MET A 350 -8.68 -19.83 -8.19
CA MET A 350 -7.54 -19.93 -7.29
C MET A 350 -6.71 -21.14 -7.67
N VAL A 351 -5.45 -20.88 -7.98
CA VAL A 351 -4.44 -21.90 -8.23
C VAL A 351 -3.29 -21.71 -7.27
N GLU A 352 -2.70 -22.81 -6.82
CA GLU A 352 -1.54 -22.77 -5.94
C GLU A 352 -0.26 -22.65 -6.76
N VAL A 353 0.59 -21.69 -6.39
CA VAL A 353 1.91 -21.47 -6.98
C VAL A 353 2.91 -21.24 -5.85
N ASN A 354 3.90 -22.13 -5.75
CA ASN A 354 4.97 -22.04 -4.75
C ASN A 354 4.45 -21.88 -3.30
N GLY A 355 3.42 -22.65 -2.93
CA GLY A 355 2.82 -22.62 -1.59
C GLY A 355 1.96 -21.38 -1.30
N ARG A 356 1.61 -20.57 -2.31
CA ARG A 356 0.69 -19.44 -2.19
C ARG A 356 -0.38 -19.50 -3.27
N TYR A 357 -1.62 -19.16 -2.91
CA TYR A 357 -2.68 -19.06 -3.90
C TYR A 357 -2.55 -17.79 -4.75
N ARG A 358 -2.99 -17.91 -6.01
CA ARG A 358 -3.06 -16.84 -7.02
C ARG A 358 -4.35 -16.99 -7.82
N CYS A 359 -4.99 -15.90 -8.18
CA CYS A 359 -6.06 -15.93 -9.19
C CYS A 359 -5.44 -16.19 -10.59
N ASP A 360 -5.99 -17.12 -11.36
CA ASP A 360 -5.51 -17.38 -12.72
C ASP A 360 -5.74 -16.19 -13.68
N LEU A 361 -6.87 -15.48 -13.51
CA LEU A 361 -7.28 -14.34 -14.31
C LEU A 361 -7.98 -13.28 -13.45
N PRO A 362 -7.23 -12.41 -12.74
CA PRO A 362 -7.79 -11.40 -11.85
C PRO A 362 -8.74 -10.45 -12.60
N GLY A 363 -9.85 -10.08 -11.95
CA GLY A 363 -10.91 -9.23 -12.49
C GLY A 363 -11.91 -9.90 -13.44
N VAL A 364 -11.71 -11.15 -13.86
CA VAL A 364 -12.68 -11.87 -14.70
C VAL A 364 -13.29 -13.03 -13.89
N CYS A 365 -14.28 -12.73 -13.06
CA CYS A 365 -14.82 -13.69 -12.08
C CYS A 365 -15.62 -14.84 -12.74
N PRO A 366 -15.42 -16.10 -12.32
CA PRO A 366 -16.24 -17.23 -12.79
C PRO A 366 -17.52 -17.33 -11.95
N GLY A 367 -18.53 -18.02 -12.48
CA GLY A 367 -19.69 -18.43 -11.68
C GLY A 367 -19.30 -19.43 -10.60
N GLN A 368 -19.78 -19.22 -9.38
CA GLN A 368 -19.41 -20.01 -8.18
C GLN A 368 -20.50 -20.99 -7.73
N ALA A 369 -21.52 -21.24 -8.55
CA ALA A 369 -22.69 -22.04 -8.20
C ALA A 369 -22.32 -23.41 -7.59
N GLU A 370 -21.35 -24.11 -8.18
CA GLU A 370 -20.86 -25.40 -7.66
C GLU A 370 -20.29 -25.29 -6.24
N LYS A 371 -19.51 -24.24 -5.95
CA LYS A 371 -18.92 -24.00 -4.62
C LYS A 371 -20.00 -23.67 -3.61
N VAL A 372 -20.97 -22.83 -3.97
CA VAL A 372 -22.12 -22.51 -3.12
C VAL A 372 -22.97 -23.75 -2.83
N MET A 373 -23.20 -24.60 -3.84
CA MET A 373 -23.93 -25.86 -3.66
C MET A 373 -23.18 -26.84 -2.75
N GLN A 374 -21.85 -26.85 -2.78
CA GLN A 374 -21.06 -27.62 -1.84
C GLN A 374 -21.20 -27.09 -0.40
N MET A 375 -21.05 -25.77 -0.20
CA MET A 375 -21.25 -25.16 1.13
C MET A 375 -22.62 -25.47 1.70
N LYS A 376 -23.66 -25.42 0.86
CA LYS A 376 -25.02 -25.78 1.27
C LYS A 376 -25.14 -27.24 1.72
N LYS A 377 -24.45 -28.17 1.05
CA LYS A 377 -24.39 -29.59 1.47
C LYS A 377 -23.66 -29.77 2.80
N ASP A 378 -22.64 -28.96 3.03
CA ASP A 378 -21.86 -28.94 4.28
C ASP A 378 -22.64 -28.27 5.44
N GLY A 379 -23.83 -27.71 5.17
CA GLY A 379 -24.72 -27.13 6.17
C GLY A 379 -24.69 -25.61 6.25
N ALA A 380 -24.02 -24.91 5.32
CA ALA A 380 -24.05 -23.46 5.27
C ALA A 380 -25.44 -22.94 4.86
N GLU A 381 -25.90 -21.92 5.56
CA GLU A 381 -27.17 -21.23 5.32
C GLU A 381 -26.95 -19.88 4.62
N VAL A 382 -25.75 -19.32 4.77
CA VAL A 382 -25.31 -18.08 4.14
C VAL A 382 -23.87 -18.17 3.66
N VAL A 383 -23.48 -17.27 2.77
CA VAL A 383 -22.12 -17.19 2.23
C VAL A 383 -21.49 -15.87 2.67
N LEU A 384 -20.30 -15.96 3.27
CA LEU A 384 -19.39 -14.83 3.46
C LEU A 384 -18.34 -14.88 2.36
N THR A 385 -18.17 -13.78 1.63
CA THR A 385 -17.24 -13.71 0.51
C THR A 385 -16.61 -12.34 0.38
N GLY A 386 -15.33 -12.30 0.05
CA GLY A 386 -14.64 -11.09 -0.39
C GLY A 386 -14.59 -11.05 -1.92
N THR A 387 -15.72 -10.82 -2.61
CA THR A 387 -15.72 -10.67 -4.07
C THR A 387 -15.60 -9.22 -4.50
N CYS A 388 -15.11 -9.03 -5.72
CA CYS A 388 -14.92 -7.74 -6.36
C CYS A 388 -16.06 -7.35 -7.33
N GLN A 389 -17.04 -8.22 -7.48
CA GLN A 389 -18.22 -8.07 -8.32
C GLN A 389 -19.40 -8.64 -7.55
N ASP A 390 -20.48 -7.88 -7.53
CA ASP A 390 -21.80 -8.27 -7.00
C ASP A 390 -22.45 -9.36 -7.88
#